data_AF-A0A1W9QQN4-F1
#
_entry.id   AF-A0A1W9QQN4-F1
#
_cell.length_a   1.000
_cell.length_b   1.000
_cell.length_c   1.000
_cell.angle_alpha   90.00
_cell.angle_beta   90.00
_cell.angle_gamma   90.00
#
_symmetry.space_group_name_H-M   'P 1'
#
loop_
_entity.id
_entity.type
_entity.pdbx_description
1 polymer ?
#
loop_
_entity_poly.entity_id
_entity_poly.type
_entity_poly.pdbx_seq_one_letter_code
_entity_poly.pdbx_strand_id
1 'polypeptide(L)' 'MAYAKAINKQRKRTGKLFKEATKAECISCQDGITPSFYSDGGITKINIKAPEKQYPQICFDYFIKTL' A
#
# COMPACT_ATOMS: atom_id res chain seq x y z
N MET A 1 24.12 2.55 6.04
CA MET A 1 23.87 1.36 5.18
C MET A 1 24.41 0.03 5.75
N ALA A 2 24.50 -0.15 7.09
CA ALA A 2 25.00 -1.39 7.71
C ALA A 2 23.86 -2.36 8.10
N TYR A 3 22.80 -1.82 8.71
CA TYR A 3 21.62 -2.59 9.16
C TYR A 3 20.94 -3.36 8.02
N ALA A 4 20.68 -2.69 6.89
CA ALA A 4 20.09 -3.31 5.70
C ALA A 4 20.92 -4.50 5.16
N LYS A 5 22.25 -4.38 5.16
CA LYS A 5 23.16 -5.46 4.73
C LYS A 5 23.12 -6.65 5.69
N ALA A 6 23.10 -6.40 7.00
CA ALA A 6 23.02 -7.46 8.01
C ALA A 6 21.73 -8.30 7.86
N ILE A 7 20.58 -7.64 7.72
CA ILE A 7 19.27 -8.28 7.51
C ILE A 7 19.28 -9.12 6.22
N ASN A 8 19.80 -8.55 5.14
CA ASN A 8 19.85 -9.21 3.83
C ASN A 8 20.75 -10.45 3.85
N LYS A 9 21.91 -10.37 4.52
CA LYS A 9 22.80 -11.52 4.74
C LYS A 9 22.11 -12.61 5.57
N GLN A 10 21.43 -12.24 6.64
CA GLN A 10 20.69 -13.18 7.50
C GLN A 10 19.57 -13.91 6.72
N ARG A 11 18.85 -13.21 5.85
CA ARG A 11 17.73 -13.76 5.06
C ARG A 11 18.13 -14.37 3.72
N LYS A 12 19.43 -14.46 3.40
CA LYS A 12 19.95 -14.87 2.08
C LYS A 12 19.30 -14.10 0.91
N ARG A 13 19.10 -12.79 1.10
CA ARG A 13 18.53 -11.87 0.10
C ARG A 13 19.55 -10.83 -0.32
N THR A 14 19.35 -10.22 -1.48
CA THR A 14 20.11 -9.07 -1.96
C THR A 14 19.19 -7.87 -2.17
N GLY A 15 19.74 -6.66 -2.16
CA GLY A 15 18.99 -5.41 -2.41
C GLY A 15 19.08 -4.38 -1.29
N LYS A 16 18.29 -3.31 -1.40
CA LYS A 16 18.11 -2.31 -0.33
C LYS A 16 16.94 -2.74 0.56
N LEU A 17 17.06 -2.51 1.88
CA LEU A 17 15.98 -2.83 2.83
C LEU A 17 14.73 -1.97 2.55
N PHE A 18 14.95 -0.72 2.17
CA PHE A 18 13.93 0.20 1.67
C PHE A 18 14.11 0.33 0.16
N LYS A 19 13.05 0.10 -0.63
CA LYS A 19 13.08 0.38 -2.07
C LYS A 19 13.20 1.90 -2.26
N GLU A 20 14.03 2.35 -3.21
CA GLU A 20 14.19 3.79 -3.52
C GLU A 20 12.89 4.43 -4.00
N ALA A 21 12.03 3.64 -4.65
CA ALA A 21 10.67 3.99 -4.96
C ALA A 21 9.73 2.91 -4.42
N THR A 22 8.83 3.30 -3.53
CA THR A 22 7.59 2.56 -3.31
C THR A 22 6.67 2.87 -4.48
N LYS A 23 5.91 1.88 -4.96
CA LYS A 23 4.89 2.11 -6.00
C LYS A 23 3.73 2.84 -5.30
N ALA A 24 3.87 4.15 -5.13
CA ALA A 24 2.83 5.03 -4.62
C ALA A 24 1.93 5.42 -5.78
N GLU A 25 0.62 5.24 -5.61
CA GLU A 25 -0.40 5.63 -6.57
C GLU A 25 -1.11 6.88 -6.04
N CYS A 26 -1.42 7.81 -6.92
CA CYS A 26 -2.14 9.02 -6.54
C CYS A 26 -3.59 8.66 -6.18
N ILE A 27 -4.03 8.96 -4.96
CA ILE A 27 -5.40 8.66 -4.51
C ILE A 27 -6.45 9.48 -5.28
N SER A 28 -6.13 10.73 -5.61
CA SER A 28 -7.01 11.64 -6.36
C SER A 28 -6.90 11.49 -7.88
N CYS A 29 -5.91 10.75 -8.37
CA CYS A 29 -5.67 10.56 -9.80
C CYS A 29 -5.95 9.09 -10.11
N GLN A 30 -7.22 8.78 -10.35
CA GLN A 30 -7.68 7.43 -10.69
C GLN A 30 -7.38 7.12 -12.15
N ASP A 31 -6.10 7.14 -12.51
CA ASP A 31 -5.63 6.96 -13.88
C ASP A 31 -5.49 5.46 -14.18
N GLY A 32 -6.44 4.87 -14.92
CA GLY A 32 -6.34 3.49 -15.42
C GLY A 32 -7.69 2.76 -15.56
N ILE A 33 -7.67 1.61 -16.24
CA ILE A 33 -8.88 0.77 -16.45
C ILE A 33 -9.33 0.08 -15.15
N THR A 34 -8.40 -0.16 -14.21
CA THR A 34 -8.70 -0.78 -12.91
C THR A 34 -7.82 -0.14 -11.85
N PRO A 35 -8.19 1.04 -11.34
CA PRO A 35 -7.38 1.74 -10.34
C PRO A 35 -7.35 0.95 -9.03
N SER A 36 -6.26 1.10 -8.27
CA SER A 36 -6.13 0.43 -6.96
C SER A 36 -7.06 1.04 -5.91
N PHE A 37 -7.54 2.26 -6.15
CA PHE A 37 -8.47 3.00 -5.29
C PHE A 37 -9.58 3.64 -6.13
N TYR A 38 -10.76 3.79 -5.56
CA TYR A 38 -11.89 4.48 -6.18
C TYR A 38 -12.58 5.39 -5.15
N SER A 39 -13.30 6.40 -5.63
CA SER A 39 -14.09 7.28 -4.76
C SER A 39 -15.55 6.84 -4.80
N ASP A 40 -16.13 6.67 -3.63
CA ASP A 40 -17.55 6.38 -3.46
C ASP A 40 -18.13 7.34 -2.42
N GLY A 41 -19.04 8.22 -2.85
CA GLY A 41 -19.68 9.21 -1.98
C GLY A 41 -18.71 10.18 -1.29
N GLY A 42 -17.57 10.49 -1.91
CA GLY A 42 -16.53 11.35 -1.32
C GLY A 42 -15.54 10.60 -0.42
N ILE A 43 -15.73 9.30 -0.20
CA ILE A 43 -14.82 8.44 0.57
C ILE A 43 -13.91 7.71 -0.40
N THR A 44 -12.62 7.64 -0.09
CA THR A 44 -11.67 6.81 -0.84
C THR A 44 -11.75 5.35 -0.36
N LYS A 45 -11.97 4.42 -1.29
CA LYS A 45 -12.00 2.98 -1.05
C LYS A 45 -10.93 2.27 -1.87
N ILE A 46 -10.37 1.21 -1.31
CA ILE A 46 -9.39 0.33 -1.95
C ILE A 46 -10.14 -0.73 -2.77
N ASN A 47 -9.69 -0.97 -4.00
CA ASN A 47 -10.22 -1.99 -4.88
C ASN A 47 -9.66 -3.38 -4.51
N ILE A 48 -10.30 -4.04 -3.54
CA ILE A 48 -9.88 -5.35 -3.03
C ILE A 48 -10.72 -6.45 -3.67
N LYS A 49 -10.09 -7.24 -4.56
CA LYS A 49 -10.75 -8.39 -5.21
C LYS A 49 -10.89 -9.62 -4.33
N ALA A 50 -10.01 -9.76 -3.35
CA ALA A 50 -9.87 -10.96 -2.53
C ALA A 50 -10.23 -10.65 -1.06
N PRO A 51 -11.30 -11.25 -0.50
CA PRO A 51 -11.80 -10.89 0.84
C PRO A 51 -10.75 -11.01 1.95
N GLU A 52 -9.85 -11.99 1.86
CA GLU A 52 -8.79 -12.20 2.83
C GLU A 52 -7.77 -11.05 2.90
N LYS A 53 -7.78 -10.17 1.91
CA LYS A 53 -6.94 -8.97 1.84
C LYS A 53 -7.68 -7.70 2.25
N GLN A 54 -8.85 -7.78 2.88
CA GLN A 54 -9.62 -6.60 3.33
C GLN A 54 -8.95 -5.79 4.44
N TYR A 55 -7.96 -6.35 5.14
CA TYR A 55 -7.30 -5.70 6.28
C TYR A 55 -6.87 -4.24 6.03
N PRO A 56 -6.23 -3.89 4.88
CA PRO A 56 -5.87 -2.50 4.59
C PRO A 56 -7.08 -1.56 4.45
N GLN A 57 -8.22 -2.03 3.91
CA GLN A 57 -9.45 -1.22 3.84
C GLN A 57 -9.98 -0.92 5.24
N ILE A 58 -9.97 -1.91 6.13
CA ILE A 58 -10.43 -1.74 7.52
C ILE A 58 -9.58 -0.69 8.23
N CYS A 59 -8.26 -0.73 8.05
CA CYS A 59 -7.37 0.30 8.59
C CYS A 59 -7.66 1.68 7.99
N PHE A 60 -7.86 1.77 6.68
CA PHE A 60 -8.20 3.03 6.01
C PHE A 60 -9.53 3.61 6.50
N ASP A 61 -10.56 2.77 6.61
CA ASP A 61 -11.86 3.16 7.15
C ASP A 61 -11.75 3.66 8.59
N TYR A 62 -10.91 3.03 9.42
CA TYR A 62 -10.68 3.48 10.79
C TYR A 62 -10.09 4.90 10.83
N PHE A 63 -9.11 5.21 9.98
CA PHE A 63 -8.54 6.55 9.92
C PHE A 63 -9.52 7.59 9.36
N ILE A 64 -10.28 7.24 8.33
CA ILE A 64 -11.18 8.18 7.64
C ILE A 64 -12.49 8.40 8.39
N LYS A 65 -13.03 7.40 9.12
CA LYS A 65 -14.28 7.52 9.89
C LYS A 65 -14.15 8.19 11.27
N THR A 66 -12.91 8.42 11.73
CA THR A 66 -12.65 9.02 13.06
C THR A 66 -12.42 10.54 12.98
N LEU A 67 -12.73 11.15 11.84
CA LEU A 67 -12.85 12.60 11.62
C LEU A 67 -14.32 12.96 11.37
#